data_AF-A0A9R1XAD2-F1
#
_entry.id   AF-A0A9R1XAD2-F1
#
_cell.length_a   1.000
_cell.length_b   1.000
_cell.length_c   1.000
_cell.angle_alpha   90.00
_cell.angle_beta   90.00
_cell.angle_gamma   90.00
#
_symmetry.space_group_name_H-M   'P 1'
#
loop_
_entity.id
_entity.type
_entity.pdbx_description
1 polymer ?
#
loop_
_entity_poly.entity_id
_entity_poly.type
_entity_poly.pdbx_seq_one_letter_code
_entity_poly.pdbx_strand_id
1 'polypeptide(L)'
;MKTLHTCLTNITSLLISQVRNGSAAQKEKYLPKLISGDHVGALAMSEPNVGSDVVGMKCNAERVDGGYVLNGNKMWFTNGPTAQTLVI
;
A
#
# COMPACT_ATOMS: atom_id res chain seq x y z
N MET A 1 26.23 1.27 5.82
CA MET A 1 25.00 0.51 5.49
C MET A 1 23.78 1.00 6.31
N LYS A 2 23.53 2.32 6.39
CA LYS A 2 22.37 2.88 7.13
C LYS A 2 21.44 3.74 6.24
N THR A 3 21.91 4.14 5.07
CA THR A 3 21.21 5.08 4.17
C THR A 3 20.09 4.42 3.35
N LEU A 4 20.18 3.12 3.05
CA LEU A 4 19.13 2.39 2.32
C LEU A 4 17.89 2.13 3.20
N HIS A 5 18.10 1.97 4.51
CA HIS A 5 17.01 1.70 5.46
C HIS A 5 16.06 2.90 5.59
N THR A 6 16.59 4.12 5.53
CA THR A 6 15.82 5.38 5.63
C THR A 6 14.89 5.61 4.43
N CYS A 7 15.31 5.23 3.21
CA CYS A 7 14.49 5.41 2.01
C CYS A 7 13.30 4.43 1.98
N LEU A 8 13.51 3.20 2.45
CA LEU A 8 12.44 2.19 2.63
C LEU A 8 11.42 2.59 3.72
N THR A 9 11.85 3.34 4.74
CA THR A 9 10.97 3.82 5.80
C THR A 9 10.00 4.90 5.32
N ASN A 10 10.39 5.74 4.35
CA ASN A 10 9.55 6.85 3.89
C ASN A 10 8.30 6.40 3.12
N ILE A 11 8.39 5.34 2.31
CA ILE A 11 7.20 4.80 1.61
C ILE A 11 6.32 4.02 2.60
N THR A 12 6.94 3.29 3.53
CA THR A 12 6.22 2.56 4.58
C THR A 12 5.48 3.51 5.53
N SER A 13 6.05 4.69 5.84
CA SER A 13 5.39 5.70 6.68
C SER A 13 4.14 6.31 6.02
N LEU A 14 4.17 6.51 4.69
CA LEU A 14 3.01 6.93 3.91
C LEU A 14 1.90 5.88 3.94
N LEU A 15 2.25 4.59 3.81
CA LEU A 15 1.29 3.49 3.95
C LEU A 15 0.68 3.45 5.35
N ILE A 16 1.50 3.56 6.40
CA ILE A 16 1.03 3.56 7.79
C ILE A 16 -0.01 4.65 8.01
N SER A 17 0.17 5.83 7.40
CA SER A 17 -0.84 6.91 7.43
C SER A 17 -2.18 6.46 6.83
N GLN A 18 -2.18 5.74 5.71
CA GLN A 18 -3.42 5.23 5.10
C GLN A 18 -4.10 4.17 5.96
N VAL A 19 -3.33 3.28 6.59
CA VAL A 19 -3.87 2.24 7.49
C VAL A 19 -4.56 2.85 8.73
N ARG A 20 -4.24 4.09 9.11
CA ARG A 20 -4.98 4.81 10.17
C ARG A 20 -6.44 5.07 9.81
N ASN A 21 -6.80 5.07 8.53
CA ASN A 21 -8.19 5.17 8.08
C ASN A 21 -8.93 3.82 8.15
N GLY A 22 -8.24 2.72 8.44
CA GLY A 22 -8.83 1.40 8.60
C GLY A 22 -9.59 1.21 9.92
N SER A 23 -10.36 0.12 9.97
CA SER A 23 -11.02 -0.38 11.18
C SER A 23 -10.02 -0.76 12.28
N ALA A 24 -10.49 -0.89 13.52
CA ALA A 24 -9.66 -1.32 14.65
C ALA A 24 -8.98 -2.68 14.37
N ALA A 25 -9.73 -3.65 13.83
CA ALA A 25 -9.20 -4.97 13.46
C ALA A 25 -8.12 -4.89 12.37
N GLN A 26 -8.28 -4.02 11.36
CA GLN A 26 -7.23 -3.81 10.35
C GLN A 26 -5.98 -3.18 10.96
N LYS A 27 -6.15 -2.19 11.83
CA LYS A 27 -5.03 -1.52 12.53
C LYS A 27 -4.24 -2.52 13.36
N GLU A 28 -4.91 -3.32 14.18
CA GLU A 28 -4.28 -4.35 15.02
C GLU A 28 -3.53 -5.39 14.17
N LYS A 29 -4.10 -5.80 13.04
CA LYS A 29 -3.48 -6.78 12.13
C LYS A 29 -2.22 -6.25 11.45
N TYR A 30 -2.22 -5.00 10.98
CA TYR A 30 -1.17 -4.51 10.08
C TYR A 30 -0.15 -3.59 10.75
N LEU A 31 -0.55 -2.72 11.68
CA LEU A 31 0.33 -1.68 12.22
C LEU A 31 1.54 -2.23 13.00
N PRO A 32 1.41 -3.25 13.88
CA PRO A 32 2.55 -3.69 14.69
C PRO A 32 3.77 -4.08 13.87
N LYS A 33 3.58 -4.87 12.79
CA LYS A 33 4.66 -5.34 11.93
C LYS A 33 5.23 -4.28 10.99
N LEU A 34 4.40 -3.32 10.58
CA LEU A 34 4.84 -2.18 9.77
C LEU A 34 5.64 -1.17 10.60
N ILE A 35 5.27 -0.99 11.87
CA ILE A 35 5.97 -0.09 12.81
C ILE A 35 7.28 -0.70 13.29
N SER A 36 7.32 -2.01 13.56
CA SER A 36 8.57 -2.70 13.97
C SER A 36 9.60 -2.78 12.83
N GLY A 37 9.15 -2.70 11.58
CA GLY A 37 10.00 -2.90 10.40
C GLY A 37 10.11 -4.36 9.96
N ASP A 38 9.41 -5.28 10.64
CA ASP A 38 9.37 -6.70 10.24
C ASP A 38 8.72 -6.89 8.86
N HIS A 39 7.77 -6.02 8.53
CA HIS A 39 7.13 -5.98 7.22
C HIS A 39 7.45 -4.65 6.50
N VAL A 40 7.78 -4.76 5.22
CA VAL A 40 7.84 -3.65 4.29
C VAL A 40 6.46 -3.42 3.66
N GLY A 41 6.03 -2.16 3.66
CA GLY A 41 4.78 -1.74 3.03
C GLY A 41 4.99 -1.12 1.64
N ALA A 42 3.98 -1.17 0.78
CA ALA A 42 3.95 -0.42 -0.47
C ALA A 42 2.59 0.27 -0.71
N LEU A 43 2.64 1.55 -1.08
CA LEU A 43 1.46 2.29 -1.52
C LEU A 43 1.37 2.24 -3.05
N ALA A 44 0.34 1.60 -3.58
CA ALA A 44 0.17 1.33 -5.00
C ALA A 44 -0.91 2.24 -5.62
N MET A 45 -0.61 3.53 -5.69
CA MET A 45 -1.56 4.53 -6.21
C MET A 45 -1.56 4.55 -7.75
N SER A 46 -0.41 4.87 -8.36
CA SER A 46 -0.27 5.11 -9.81
C SER A 46 -0.59 3.90 -10.69
N GLU A 47 -1.08 4.19 -11.90
CA GLU A 47 -1.37 3.22 -12.96
C GLU A 47 -0.54 3.56 -14.21
N PRO A 48 -0.36 2.63 -15.17
CA PRO A 48 0.46 2.88 -16.35
C PRO A 48 0.12 4.17 -17.11
N ASN A 49 -1.16 4.54 -17.15
CA ASN A 49 -1.67 5.70 -17.88
C ASN A 49 -2.10 6.86 -16.95
N VAL A 50 -1.97 6.70 -15.63
CA VAL A 50 -2.53 7.63 -14.65
C VAL A 50 -1.56 7.83 -13.48
N GLY A 51 -0.90 9.00 -13.45
CA GLY A 51 0.02 9.39 -12.39
C GLY A 51 -0.63 10.39 -11.43
N SER A 52 -0.55 11.69 -11.76
CA SER A 52 -1.04 12.77 -10.89
C SER A 52 -2.56 12.94 -10.89
N ASP A 53 -3.24 12.50 -11.95
CA ASP A 53 -4.71 12.54 -12.04
C ASP A 53 -5.34 11.32 -11.37
N VAL A 54 -5.32 11.28 -10.04
CA VAL A 54 -5.83 10.12 -9.28
C VAL A 54 -7.32 9.84 -9.51
N VAL A 55 -8.08 10.82 -10.01
CA VAL A 55 -9.50 10.65 -10.34
C VAL A 55 -9.68 9.82 -11.62
N GLY A 56 -8.70 9.82 -12.51
CA GLY A 56 -8.71 9.07 -13.77
C GLY A 56 -8.43 7.57 -13.64
N MET A 57 -8.12 7.07 -12.43
CA MET A 57 -7.76 5.66 -12.20
C MET A 57 -8.86 4.69 -12.65
N LYS A 58 -8.43 3.58 -13.24
CA LYS A 58 -9.31 2.53 -13.76
C LYS A 58 -9.34 1.29 -12.88
N CYS A 59 -8.32 1.11 -12.04
CA CYS A 59 -8.33 0.03 -11.07
C CYS A 59 -9.54 0.19 -10.15
N ASN A 60 -10.31 -0.87 -10.01
CA ASN A 60 -11.53 -0.88 -9.21
C ASN A 60 -11.56 -2.09 -8.27
N ALA A 61 -12.33 -1.94 -7.20
CA ALA A 61 -12.61 -2.98 -6.22
C ALA A 61 -14.11 -3.27 -6.22
N GLU A 62 -14.51 -4.40 -6.80
CA GLU A 62 -15.90 -4.84 -6.82
C GLU A 62 -16.20 -5.68 -5.59
N ARG A 63 -17.27 -5.37 -4.86
CA ARG A 63 -17.64 -6.11 -3.64
C ARG A 63 -18.24 -7.46 -4.01
N VAL A 64 -17.73 -8.51 -3.40
CA VAL A 64 -18.21 -9.90 -3.55
C VAL A 64 -18.41 -10.52 -2.18
N ASP A 65 -19.01 -11.71 -2.14
CA ASP A 65 -19.18 -12.44 -0.88
C ASP A 65 -17.82 -12.71 -0.22
N GLY A 66 -17.67 -12.23 1.01
CA GLY A 66 -16.44 -12.38 1.78
C GLY A 66 -15.30 -11.41 1.43
N GLY A 67 -15.46 -10.47 0.49
CA GLY A 67 -14.41 -9.50 0.20
C GLY A 67 -14.61 -8.64 -1.04
N TYR A 68 -13.51 -8.43 -1.77
CA TYR A 68 -13.47 -7.61 -2.98
C TYR A 68 -12.65 -8.30 -4.07
N VAL A 69 -13.10 -8.19 -5.32
CA VAL A 69 -12.29 -8.51 -6.50
C VAL A 69 -11.64 -7.22 -6.98
N LEU A 70 -10.30 -7.24 -7.09
CA LEU A 70 -9.52 -6.12 -7.60
C LEU A 70 -9.23 -6.32 -9.08
N ASN A 71 -9.65 -5.37 -9.91
CA ASN A 71 -9.43 -5.40 -11.36
C ASN A 71 -8.69 -4.15 -11.81
N GLY A 72 -7.51 -4.31 -12.40
CA GLY A 72 -6.72 -3.20 -12.95
C GLY A 72 -5.22 -3.46 -12.89
N ASN A 73 -4.44 -2.45 -13.28
CA ASN A 73 -2.98 -2.49 -13.24
C ASN A 73 -2.46 -1.31 -12.42
N LYS A 74 -1.65 -1.61 -11.39
CA LYS A 74 -0.87 -0.61 -10.67
C LYS A 74 0.58 -0.65 -11.14
N MET A 75 1.28 0.48 -11.09
CA MET A 75 2.68 0.55 -11.50
C MET A 75 3.46 1.60 -10.69
N TRP A 76 4.79 1.53 -10.78
CA TRP A 76 5.74 2.52 -10.24
C TRP A 76 5.86 2.57 -8.71
N PHE A 77 5.50 1.49 -8.00
CA PHE A 77 5.69 1.39 -6.55
C PHE A 77 6.98 0.61 -6.21
N THR A 78 8.00 1.33 -5.72
CA THR A 78 9.35 0.81 -5.38
C THR A 78 9.31 -0.40 -4.44
N ASN A 79 8.39 -0.38 -3.48
CA ASN A 79 8.01 -1.44 -2.54
C ASN A 79 7.60 -2.79 -3.16
N GLY A 80 7.11 -2.78 -4.40
CA GLY A 80 6.27 -3.86 -4.92
C GLY A 80 6.82 -5.27 -4.79
N PRO A 81 8.06 -5.53 -5.26
CA PRO A 81 8.62 -6.88 -5.24
C PRO A 81 8.88 -7.45 -3.84
N THR A 82 8.98 -6.61 -2.82
CA THR A 82 9.39 -7.02 -1.46
C THR A 82 8.36 -6.71 -0.38
N ALA A 83 7.22 -6.09 -0.73
CA ALA A 83 6.20 -5.72 0.23
C ALA A 83 5.34 -6.92 0.67
N GLN A 84 5.13 -7.03 1.99
CA GLN A 84 4.19 -8.00 2.57
C GLN A 84 2.77 -7.41 2.67
N THR A 85 2.66 -6.08 2.67
CA THR A 85 1.38 -5.36 2.76
C THR A 85 1.34 -4.28 1.68
N LEU A 86 0.28 -4.30 0.88
CA LEU A 86 -0.01 -3.26 -0.10
C LEU A 86 -1.30 -2.53 0.26
N VAL A 87 -1.29 -1.21 0.11
CA VAL A 87 -2.51 -0.40 0.06
C VAL A 87 -2.70 0.01 -1.39
N ILE A 88 -3.86 -0.36 -1.95
CA ILE A 88 -4.24 -0.17 -3.35
C ILE A 88 -5.36 0.87 -3.42
#